data_AF-A0A0C4ZM97-F1
#
_entry.id   AF-A0A0C4ZM97-F1
#
_cell.length_a   1.000
_cell.length_b   1.000
_cell.length_c   1.000
_cell.angle_alpha   90.00
_cell.angle_beta   90.00
_cell.angle_gamma   90.00
#
_symmetry.space_group_name_H-M   'P 1'
#
loop_
_entity.id
_entity.type
_entity.pdbx_description
1 polymer ?
#
loop_
_entity_poly.entity_id
_entity_poly.type
_entity_poly.pdbx_seq_one_letter_code
_entity_poly.pdbx_strand_id
1 'polypeptide(L)'
;TRERAGFEVRDVHPTHYGRICPIETPEGPNIGLINSLATFARVNKYGFVETPYRKVKDGRVTDEVVYLSAMEEGRYTVAQANVPLDPKGRFTEDLVVCRHAGEVLPVTPDKVDYMDVSPKQLVSVAAALIPFLENDDANRALMGSNMQRQAVPLVRAEAPFVGTGMEGVVARDSGAAIAARRSGVIDQIDATRVVIRATEDLDPTKSGVDIYRLMKYQRSNQST
;
A
#
# COMPACT_ATOMS: atom_id res chain seq x y z
N THR A 1 28.49 2.96 -1.79
CA THR A 1 28.79 2.32 -0.49
C THR A 1 28.39 3.27 0.63
N ARG A 2 28.07 2.76 1.83
CA ARG A 2 27.60 3.56 2.97
C ARG A 2 28.50 4.77 3.31
N GLU A 3 29.81 4.62 3.11
CA GLU A 3 30.82 5.67 3.32
C GLU A 3 30.91 6.70 2.18
N ARG A 4 30.43 6.36 0.97
CA ARG A 4 30.44 7.25 -0.21
C ARG A 4 29.09 7.89 -0.50
N ALA A 5 28.02 7.45 0.17
CA ALA A 5 26.68 8.00 -0.01
C ALA A 5 26.56 9.29 0.80
N GLY A 6 26.67 10.42 0.10
CA GLY A 6 26.49 11.76 0.65
C GLY A 6 25.04 12.06 1.05
N PHE A 7 24.80 13.29 1.50
CA PHE A 7 23.48 13.73 1.96
C PHE A 7 22.43 13.69 0.84
N GLU A 8 22.80 14.09 -0.38
CA GLU A 8 21.90 14.22 -1.53
C GLU A 8 21.16 12.93 -1.91
N VAL A 9 21.78 11.77 -1.72
CA VAL A 9 21.17 10.47 -2.06
C VAL A 9 20.33 9.88 -0.93
N ARG A 10 20.41 10.47 0.27
CA ARG A 10 19.64 10.05 1.45
C ARG A 10 18.40 10.89 1.67
N ASP A 11 18.32 12.05 1.02
CA ASP A 11 17.22 12.98 1.16
C ASP A 11 15.96 12.48 0.42
N VAL A 12 14.81 12.97 0.86
CA VAL A 12 13.52 12.63 0.25
C VAL A 12 13.33 13.47 -1.00
N HIS A 13 13.41 12.83 -2.16
CA HIS A 13 13.16 13.50 -3.43
C HIS A 13 11.65 13.59 -3.73
N PRO A 14 11.13 14.69 -4.32
CA PRO A 14 9.70 14.82 -4.65
C PRO A 14 9.13 13.67 -5.49
N THR A 15 9.95 13.06 -6.36
CA THR A 15 9.52 11.91 -7.18
C THR A 15 9.28 10.63 -6.39
N HIS A 16 9.69 10.58 -5.11
CA HIS A 16 9.35 9.46 -4.22
C HIS A 16 7.85 9.38 -3.94
N TYR A 17 7.11 10.49 -4.13
CA TYR A 17 5.67 10.53 -3.90
C TYR A 17 4.95 9.37 -4.60
N GLY A 18 4.20 8.58 -3.82
CA GLY A 18 3.45 7.43 -4.32
C GLY A 18 4.29 6.20 -4.73
N ARG A 19 5.62 6.29 -4.69
CA ARG A 19 6.56 5.25 -5.17
C ARG A 19 7.37 4.64 -4.03
N ILE A 20 7.97 5.51 -3.22
CA ILE A 20 8.82 5.16 -2.09
C ILE A 20 8.25 5.86 -0.87
N CYS A 21 8.08 5.14 0.23
CA CYS A 21 7.58 5.73 1.46
C CYS A 21 8.62 6.71 2.05
N PRO A 22 8.23 7.96 2.35
CA PRO A 22 9.14 8.94 2.92
C PRO A 22 9.37 8.74 4.43
N ILE A 23 8.58 7.89 5.08
CA ILE A 23 8.59 7.69 6.55
C ILE A 23 9.37 6.42 6.91
N GLU A 24 9.15 5.32 6.20
CA GLU A 24 9.72 4.02 6.56
C GLU A 24 11.14 3.86 6.00
N THR A 25 12.11 4.19 6.84
CA THR A 25 13.54 3.91 6.65
C THR A 25 14.16 3.48 7.99
N PRO A 26 15.20 2.64 8.00
CA PRO A 26 15.95 2.35 9.21
C PRO A 26 16.55 3.62 9.81
N GLU A 27 16.60 3.66 11.14
CA GLU A 27 17.29 4.70 11.88
C GLU A 27 18.82 4.55 11.80
N GLY A 28 19.51 5.65 12.07
CA GLY A 28 20.95 5.67 12.19
C GLY A 28 21.66 5.65 10.83
N PRO A 29 22.77 4.91 10.68
CA PRO A 29 23.68 5.11 9.55
C PRO A 29 23.14 4.76 8.16
N ASN A 30 22.05 3.98 8.10
CA ASN A 30 21.41 3.53 6.87
C ASN A 30 20.20 4.39 6.48
N ILE A 31 19.92 5.49 7.21
CA ILE A 31 18.81 6.38 6.90
C ILE A 31 18.86 6.86 5.44
N GLY A 32 17.74 6.75 4.74
CA GLY A 32 17.57 7.13 3.34
C GLY A 32 18.20 6.16 2.32
N LEU A 33 19.03 5.20 2.77
CA LEU A 33 19.64 4.19 1.90
C LEU A 33 18.78 2.94 1.73
N ILE A 34 17.90 2.68 2.69
CA ILE A 34 16.95 1.57 2.66
C ILE A 34 15.58 2.20 2.86
N ASN A 35 14.75 2.12 1.83
CA ASN A 35 13.39 2.63 1.86
C ASN A 35 12.42 1.52 1.47
N SER A 36 11.19 1.62 1.96
CA SER A 36 10.11 0.71 1.58
C SER A 36 9.30 1.24 0.40
N LEU A 37 8.77 0.34 -0.43
CA LEU A 37 7.81 0.71 -1.48
C LEU A 37 6.54 1.28 -0.85
N ALA A 38 5.94 2.25 -1.54
CA ALA A 38 4.63 2.78 -1.16
C ALA A 38 3.51 1.79 -1.51
N THR A 39 2.35 1.94 -0.86
CA THR A 39 1.27 0.93 -0.84
C THR A 39 0.79 0.47 -2.21
N PHE A 40 0.69 1.37 -3.19
CA PHE A 40 0.21 1.04 -4.55
C PHE A 40 1.31 1.10 -5.62
N ALA A 41 2.56 1.28 -5.21
CA ALA A 41 3.68 1.35 -6.13
C ALA A 41 3.89 0.00 -6.84
N ARG A 42 4.27 0.05 -8.12
CA ARG A 42 4.64 -1.15 -8.89
C ARG A 42 5.92 -0.92 -9.67
N VAL A 43 6.65 -1.99 -9.97
CA VAL A 43 7.82 -1.94 -10.85
C VAL A 43 7.38 -2.32 -12.26
N ASN A 44 7.70 -1.48 -13.25
CA ASN A 44 7.35 -1.73 -14.64
C ASN A 44 8.37 -2.66 -15.32
N LYS A 45 8.10 -3.04 -16.58
CA LYS A 45 8.96 -3.93 -17.39
C LYS A 45 10.40 -3.42 -17.60
N TYR A 46 10.64 -2.12 -17.40
CA TYR A 46 11.95 -1.49 -17.56
C TYR A 46 12.65 -1.28 -16.20
N GLY A 47 12.04 -1.69 -15.09
CA GLY A 47 12.60 -1.55 -13.75
C GLY A 47 12.31 -0.21 -13.07
N PHE A 48 11.49 0.67 -13.66
CA PHE A 48 11.08 1.92 -13.03
C PHE A 48 9.88 1.71 -12.11
N VAL A 49 9.86 2.45 -11.00
CA VAL A 49 8.72 2.46 -10.07
C VAL A 49 7.65 3.42 -10.61
N GLU A 50 6.44 2.90 -10.73
CA GLU A 50 5.25 3.64 -11.15
C GLU A 50 4.24 3.68 -10.00
N THR A 51 3.39 4.68 -10.02
CA THR A 51 2.29 4.83 -9.06
C THR A 51 0.99 5.14 -9.80
N PRO A 52 -0.18 4.68 -9.33
CA PRO A 52 -1.43 4.86 -10.04
C PRO A 52 -2.06 6.23 -9.79
N TYR A 53 -2.71 6.75 -10.83
CA TYR A 53 -3.51 7.97 -10.80
C TYR A 53 -4.83 7.77 -11.55
N ARG A 54 -5.87 8.49 -11.13
CA ARG A 54 -7.14 8.58 -11.85
C ARG A 54 -7.05 9.66 -12.91
N LYS A 55 -7.48 9.34 -14.13
CA LYS A 55 -7.47 10.31 -15.23
C LYS A 55 -8.59 11.33 -15.08
N VAL A 56 -8.29 12.59 -15.32
CA VAL A 56 -9.26 13.68 -15.39
C VAL A 56 -9.52 14.00 -16.86
N LYS A 57 -10.80 14.09 -17.25
CA LYS A 57 -11.23 14.48 -18.61
C LYS A 57 -12.30 15.55 -18.48
N ASP A 58 -12.09 16.69 -19.14
CA ASP A 58 -13.04 17.82 -19.16
C ASP A 58 -13.49 18.27 -17.75
N GLY A 59 -12.54 18.36 -16.81
CA GLY A 59 -12.80 18.74 -15.41
C GLY A 59 -13.53 17.68 -14.58
N ARG A 60 -13.67 16.44 -15.10
CA ARG A 60 -14.27 15.30 -14.42
C ARG A 60 -13.25 14.21 -14.16
N VAL A 61 -13.11 13.82 -12.90
CA VAL A 61 -12.32 12.66 -12.46
C VAL A 61 -13.03 11.38 -12.91
N THR A 62 -12.30 10.53 -13.64
CA THR A 62 -12.80 9.25 -14.15
C THR A 62 -12.33 8.08 -13.28
N ASP A 63 -12.91 6.91 -13.49
CA ASP A 63 -12.48 5.66 -12.84
C ASP A 63 -11.36 4.94 -13.61
N GLU A 64 -10.86 5.55 -14.70
CA GLU A 64 -9.72 5.05 -15.46
C GLU A 64 -8.43 5.29 -14.67
N VAL A 65 -7.80 4.20 -14.20
CA VAL A 65 -6.54 4.24 -13.46
C VAL A 65 -5.36 4.01 -14.40
N VAL A 66 -4.45 4.97 -14.43
CA VAL A 66 -3.22 4.94 -15.22
C VAL A 66 -2.02 5.00 -14.30
N TYR A 67 -1.04 4.16 -14.53
CA TYR A 67 0.22 4.18 -13.78
C TYR A 67 1.24 5.03 -14.50
N LEU A 68 1.87 5.94 -13.77
CA LEU A 68 2.85 6.88 -14.33
C LEU A 68 4.20 6.71 -13.63
N SER A 69 5.26 6.67 -14.44
CA SER A 69 6.63 6.79 -13.96
C SER A 69 6.91 8.23 -13.51
N ALA A 70 8.00 8.44 -12.76
CA ALA A 70 8.38 9.77 -12.27
C ALA A 70 8.61 10.79 -13.41
N MET A 71 9.14 10.32 -14.55
CA MET A 71 9.37 11.16 -15.73
C MET A 71 8.07 11.56 -16.43
N GLU A 72 7.06 10.68 -16.42
CA GLU A 72 5.76 10.96 -17.02
C GLU A 72 4.93 11.88 -16.12
N GLU A 73 4.89 11.61 -14.80
CA GLU A 73 4.17 12.44 -13.83
C GLU A 73 4.60 13.90 -13.90
N GLY A 74 5.90 14.18 -14.04
CA GLY A 74 6.42 15.55 -14.10
C GLY A 74 5.89 16.40 -15.26
N ARG A 75 5.28 15.78 -16.29
CA ARG A 75 4.69 16.48 -17.44
C ARG A 75 3.23 16.88 -17.21
N TYR A 76 2.59 16.31 -16.20
CA TYR A 76 1.15 16.46 -15.95
C TYR A 76 0.89 17.22 -14.66
N THR A 77 -0.33 17.73 -14.53
CA THR A 77 -0.80 18.39 -13.31
C THR A 77 -1.65 17.42 -12.50
N VAL A 78 -1.19 17.07 -11.30
CA VAL A 78 -1.80 16.03 -10.47
C VAL A 78 -2.46 16.63 -9.22
N ALA A 79 -3.78 16.44 -9.08
CA ALA A 79 -4.53 16.82 -7.90
C ALA A 79 -4.39 15.82 -6.74
N GLN A 80 -4.52 16.32 -5.51
CA GLN A 80 -4.49 15.50 -4.30
C GLN A 80 -5.78 14.66 -4.14
N ALA A 81 -5.69 13.54 -3.43
CA ALA A 81 -6.80 12.60 -3.26
C ALA A 81 -7.95 13.13 -2.36
N ASN A 82 -7.67 14.13 -1.53
CA ASN A 82 -8.60 14.72 -0.56
C ASN A 82 -9.41 15.89 -1.13
N VAL A 83 -9.19 16.30 -2.38
CA VAL A 83 -9.93 17.40 -3.00
C VAL A 83 -11.40 17.00 -3.13
N PRO A 84 -12.34 17.84 -2.66
CA PRO A 84 -13.77 17.51 -2.70
C PRO A 84 -14.30 17.45 -4.15
N LEU A 85 -15.10 16.40 -4.40
CA LEU A 85 -15.72 16.14 -5.70
C LEU A 85 -17.26 16.11 -5.55
N ASP A 86 -17.96 16.51 -6.60
CA ASP A 86 -19.40 16.35 -6.72
C ASP A 86 -19.77 14.87 -7.04
N PRO A 87 -21.05 14.47 -6.94
CA PRO A 87 -21.50 13.11 -7.28
C PRO A 87 -21.26 12.72 -8.74
N LYS A 88 -20.98 13.69 -9.62
CA LYS A 88 -20.64 13.46 -11.02
C LYS A 88 -19.12 13.37 -11.23
N GLY A 89 -18.30 13.54 -10.20
CA GLY A 89 -16.84 13.48 -10.24
C GLY A 89 -16.16 14.78 -10.68
N ARG A 90 -16.82 15.93 -10.63
CA ARG A 90 -16.20 17.24 -10.89
C ARG A 90 -15.67 17.86 -9.61
N PHE A 91 -14.63 18.66 -9.73
CA PHE A 91 -14.12 19.47 -8.62
C PHE A 91 -15.16 20.49 -8.18
N THR A 92 -15.37 20.62 -6.87
CA THR A 92 -16.32 21.60 -6.31
C THR A 92 -15.70 22.98 -6.12
N GLU A 93 -14.37 23.07 -6.09
CA GLU A 93 -13.60 24.28 -5.86
C GLU A 93 -13.11 24.89 -7.18
N ASP A 94 -13.04 26.23 -7.24
CA ASP A 94 -12.56 26.97 -8.41
C ASP A 94 -11.03 26.87 -8.61
N LEU A 95 -10.29 26.61 -7.52
CA LEU A 95 -8.85 26.41 -7.52
C LEU A 95 -8.53 25.13 -6.75
N VAL A 96 -7.85 24.21 -7.43
CA VAL A 96 -7.44 22.92 -6.89
C VAL A 96 -5.93 22.93 -6.67
N VAL A 97 -5.50 22.57 -5.46
CA VAL A 97 -4.07 22.43 -5.15
C VAL A 97 -3.51 21.19 -5.86
N CYS A 98 -2.60 21.42 -6.80
CA CYS A 98 -2.01 20.37 -7.60
C CYS A 98 -0.47 20.36 -7.49
N ARG A 99 0.12 19.22 -7.84
CA ARG A 99 1.55 19.06 -8.05
C ARG A 99 1.86 19.08 -9.53
N HIS A 100 2.84 19.87 -9.94
CA HIS A 100 3.39 19.86 -11.30
C HIS A 100 4.90 20.01 -11.24
N ALA A 101 5.63 19.11 -11.90
CA ALA A 101 7.10 19.14 -11.96
C ALA A 101 7.83 19.29 -10.60
N GLY A 102 7.22 18.83 -9.50
CA GLY A 102 7.78 18.92 -8.15
C GLY A 102 7.35 20.14 -7.34
N GLU A 103 6.65 21.10 -7.96
CA GLU A 103 6.08 22.26 -7.28
C GLU A 103 4.60 22.06 -6.94
N VAL A 104 4.17 22.65 -5.83
CA VAL A 104 2.77 22.66 -5.40
C VAL A 104 2.17 24.01 -5.75
N LEU A 105 1.19 24.03 -6.65
CA LEU A 105 0.52 25.26 -7.07
C LEU A 105 -1.00 25.10 -7.18
N PRO A 106 -1.77 26.16 -6.89
CA PRO A 106 -3.20 26.19 -7.16
C PRO A 106 -3.42 26.36 -8.67
N VAL A 107 -4.24 25.48 -9.25
CA VAL A 107 -4.63 25.54 -10.67
C VAL A 107 -6.15 25.46 -10.80
N THR A 108 -6.68 25.91 -11.93
CA THR A 108 -8.10 25.75 -12.23
C THR A 108 -8.41 24.29 -12.62
N PRO A 109 -9.62 23.77 -12.32
CA PRO A 109 -10.04 22.39 -12.61
C PRO A 109 -9.83 21.91 -14.05
N ASP A 110 -9.88 22.80 -15.03
CA ASP A 110 -9.66 22.52 -16.45
C ASP A 110 -8.21 22.15 -16.79
N LYS A 111 -7.25 22.53 -15.93
CA LYS A 111 -5.82 22.24 -16.11
C LYS A 111 -5.35 20.99 -15.37
N VAL A 112 -6.24 20.31 -14.65
CA VAL A 112 -5.92 19.09 -13.92
C VAL A 112 -5.99 17.90 -14.88
N ASP A 113 -4.88 17.18 -15.02
CA ASP A 113 -4.80 16.00 -15.90
C ASP A 113 -5.10 14.70 -15.15
N TYR A 114 -4.66 14.62 -13.90
CA TYR A 114 -4.73 13.42 -13.07
C TYR A 114 -5.06 13.74 -11.62
N MET A 115 -5.53 12.75 -10.87
CA MET A 115 -5.78 12.82 -9.43
C MET A 115 -5.22 11.58 -8.74
N ASP A 116 -4.65 11.76 -7.56
CA ASP A 116 -4.22 10.69 -6.66
C ASP A 116 -5.38 9.69 -6.39
N VAL A 117 -5.11 8.38 -6.35
CA VAL A 117 -6.16 7.35 -6.18
C VAL A 117 -6.64 7.27 -4.74
N SER A 118 -5.72 7.42 -3.79
CA SER A 118 -6.00 7.28 -2.36
C SER A 118 -4.96 8.03 -1.55
N PRO A 119 -5.32 8.63 -0.39
CA PRO A 119 -4.34 9.22 0.52
C PRO A 119 -3.28 8.20 1.00
N LYS A 120 -3.65 6.91 1.09
CA LYS A 120 -2.76 5.82 1.52
C LYS A 120 -1.65 5.52 0.50
N GLN A 121 -1.74 6.04 -0.72
CA GLN A 121 -0.74 5.79 -1.76
C GLN A 121 0.64 6.36 -1.44
N LEU A 122 0.70 7.39 -0.58
CA LEU A 122 1.94 8.07 -0.22
C LEU A 122 2.84 7.22 0.69
N VAL A 123 2.23 6.37 1.53
CA VAL A 123 2.91 5.68 2.62
C VAL A 123 3.09 4.20 2.34
N SER A 124 4.02 3.56 3.04
CA SER A 124 4.21 2.11 2.98
C SER A 124 3.10 1.37 3.72
N VAL A 125 3.11 0.05 3.58
CA VAL A 125 2.19 -0.84 4.29
C VAL A 125 2.31 -0.69 5.81
N ALA A 126 3.52 -0.58 6.35
CA ALA A 126 3.73 -0.44 7.80
C ALA A 126 3.21 0.91 8.31
N ALA A 127 3.57 2.01 7.65
CA ALA A 127 3.06 3.32 8.02
C ALA A 127 1.53 3.44 7.85
N ALA A 128 0.95 2.74 6.86
CA ALA A 128 -0.50 2.70 6.65
C ALA A 128 -1.28 1.95 7.75
N LEU A 129 -0.60 1.17 8.62
CA LEU A 129 -1.21 0.52 9.79
C LEU A 129 -1.29 1.43 11.02
N ILE A 130 -0.66 2.61 10.98
CA ILE A 130 -0.70 3.57 12.09
C ILE A 130 -2.00 4.39 11.99
N PRO A 131 -2.94 4.27 12.95
CA PRO A 131 -4.11 5.13 12.97
C PRO A 131 -3.72 6.56 13.35
N PHE A 132 -4.43 7.56 12.82
CA PHE A 132 -4.21 8.98 13.09
C PHE A 132 -2.80 9.49 12.73
N LEU A 133 -2.16 8.86 11.75
CA LEU A 133 -0.81 9.20 11.27
C LEU A 133 -0.64 10.70 10.95
N GLU A 134 -1.70 11.34 10.47
CA GLU A 134 -1.74 12.78 10.16
C GLU A 134 -1.54 13.70 11.38
N ASN A 135 -1.70 13.17 12.60
CA ASN A 135 -1.52 13.90 13.86
C ASN A 135 -0.16 13.64 14.52
N ASP A 136 0.62 12.69 13.98
CA ASP A 136 1.95 12.35 14.49
C ASP A 136 3.04 13.08 13.69
N ASP A 137 4.14 13.43 14.35
CA ASP A 137 5.32 13.90 13.64
C ASP A 137 6.02 12.76 12.88
N ALA A 138 6.69 13.11 11.78
CA ALA A 138 7.30 12.14 10.88
C ALA A 138 8.36 11.24 11.55
N ASN A 139 9.11 11.76 12.53
CA ASN A 139 10.14 10.98 13.22
C ASN A 139 9.51 9.92 14.14
N ARG A 140 8.40 10.25 14.82
CA ARG A 140 7.64 9.27 15.62
C ARG A 140 6.95 8.24 14.75
N ALA A 141 6.39 8.65 13.62
CA ALA A 141 5.82 7.72 12.65
C ALA A 141 6.88 6.74 12.11
N LEU A 142 8.09 7.23 11.83
CA LEU A 142 9.24 6.42 11.42
C LEU A 142 9.57 5.38 12.50
N MET A 143 9.77 5.81 13.74
CA MET A 143 10.04 4.90 14.86
C MET A 143 8.91 3.87 15.04
N GLY A 144 7.65 4.32 14.99
CA GLY A 144 6.47 3.45 15.12
C GLY A 144 6.42 2.37 14.06
N SER A 145 6.61 2.74 12.78
CA SER A 145 6.64 1.78 11.67
C SER A 145 7.79 0.75 11.80
N ASN A 146 8.94 1.17 12.32
CA ASN A 146 10.08 0.29 12.57
C ASN A 146 9.84 -0.65 13.75
N MET A 147 9.27 -0.15 14.85
CA MET A 147 8.95 -0.94 16.05
C MET A 147 7.89 -2.00 15.76
N GLN A 148 6.90 -1.71 14.91
CA GLN A 148 5.87 -2.68 14.51
C GLN A 148 6.47 -3.97 13.90
N ARG A 149 7.56 -3.85 13.13
CA ARG A 149 8.22 -5.02 12.51
C ARG A 149 8.98 -5.90 13.50
N GLN A 150 9.22 -5.41 14.71
CA GLN A 150 9.93 -6.12 15.78
C GLN A 150 8.97 -6.75 16.80
N ALA A 151 7.66 -6.49 16.67
CA ALA A 151 6.65 -7.06 17.53
C ALA A 151 6.62 -8.59 17.39
N VAL A 152 6.74 -9.30 18.52
CA VAL A 152 6.66 -10.76 18.57
C VAL A 152 5.19 -11.17 18.72
N PRO A 153 4.71 -12.20 17.99
CA PRO A 153 3.34 -12.69 18.13
C PRO A 153 3.04 -13.16 19.56
N LEU A 154 1.86 -12.82 20.07
CA LEU A 154 1.36 -13.28 21.36
C LEU A 154 0.83 -14.72 21.26
N VAL A 155 0.77 -15.42 22.41
CA VAL A 155 0.17 -16.77 22.49
C VAL A 155 -1.30 -16.76 22.05
N ARG A 156 -2.02 -15.67 22.35
CA ARG A 156 -3.39 -15.44 21.91
C ARG A 156 -3.42 -14.13 21.13
N ALA A 157 -3.75 -14.22 19.85
CA ALA A 157 -3.92 -13.05 19.00
C ALA A 157 -5.19 -12.28 19.39
N GLU A 158 -5.09 -10.96 19.40
CA GLU A 158 -6.20 -10.03 19.61
C GLU A 158 -6.17 -8.99 18.49
N ALA A 159 -7.35 -8.68 17.94
CA ALA A 159 -7.46 -7.67 16.89
C ALA A 159 -7.34 -6.27 17.51
N PRO A 160 -6.70 -5.31 16.83
CA PRO A 160 -6.65 -3.94 17.33
C PRO A 160 -8.07 -3.35 17.39
N PHE A 161 -8.43 -2.75 18.51
CA PHE A 161 -9.71 -2.05 18.67
C PHE A 161 -9.80 -0.81 17.78
N VAL A 162 -8.67 -0.17 17.49
CA VAL A 162 -8.54 0.98 16.59
C VAL A 162 -7.56 0.59 15.49
N GLY A 163 -8.05 0.52 14.26
CA GLY A 163 -7.27 0.12 13.08
C GLY A 163 -7.57 1.01 11.86
N THR A 164 -6.84 0.76 10.78
CA THR A 164 -6.94 1.57 9.53
C THR A 164 -7.64 0.84 8.38
N GLY A 165 -7.96 -0.44 8.59
CA GLY A 165 -8.52 -1.35 7.58
C GLY A 165 -7.46 -2.02 6.70
N MET A 166 -6.17 -1.72 6.91
CA MET A 166 -5.07 -2.39 6.22
C MET A 166 -4.74 -3.76 6.81
N GLU A 167 -5.13 -4.04 8.05
CA GLU A 167 -4.78 -5.23 8.82
C GLU A 167 -5.22 -6.51 8.10
N GLY A 168 -6.46 -6.54 7.60
CA GLY A 168 -6.99 -7.68 6.87
C GLY A 168 -6.28 -7.93 5.54
N VAL A 169 -5.89 -6.86 4.83
CA VAL A 169 -5.13 -6.94 3.58
C VAL A 169 -3.74 -7.53 3.86
N VAL A 170 -3.05 -7.01 4.87
CA VAL A 170 -1.71 -7.49 5.26
C VAL A 170 -1.76 -8.95 5.70
N ALA A 171 -2.72 -9.33 6.56
CA ALA A 171 -2.84 -10.70 7.04
C ALA A 171 -3.09 -11.69 5.89
N ARG A 172 -3.99 -11.34 4.95
CA ARG A 172 -4.30 -12.16 3.78
C ARG A 172 -3.11 -12.28 2.83
N ASP A 173 -2.46 -11.16 2.51
CA ASP A 173 -1.45 -11.10 1.45
C ASP A 173 -0.05 -11.53 1.95
N SER A 174 0.15 -11.61 3.28
CA SER A 174 1.39 -12.13 3.89
C SER A 174 1.65 -13.62 3.64
N GLY A 175 0.62 -14.39 3.28
CA GLY A 175 0.69 -15.85 3.16
C GLY A 175 0.74 -16.59 4.50
N ALA A 176 0.71 -15.89 5.63
CA ALA A 176 0.61 -16.52 6.96
C ALA A 176 -0.80 -17.10 7.22
N ALA A 177 -1.83 -16.44 6.69
CA ALA A 177 -3.20 -16.95 6.69
C ALA A 177 -3.46 -17.85 5.48
N ILE A 178 -4.21 -18.93 5.69
CA ILE A 178 -4.62 -19.83 4.61
C ILE A 178 -5.95 -19.33 4.04
N ALA A 179 -5.95 -19.00 2.75
CA ALA A 179 -7.15 -18.62 2.00
C ALA A 179 -7.74 -19.83 1.25
N ALA A 180 -9.07 -19.91 1.22
CA ALA A 180 -9.78 -20.91 0.42
C ALA A 180 -9.61 -20.59 -1.07
N ARG A 181 -9.25 -21.60 -1.88
CA ARG A 181 -9.07 -21.48 -3.33
C ARG A 181 -10.38 -21.49 -4.10
N ARG A 182 -11.37 -22.22 -3.58
CA ARG A 182 -12.69 -22.42 -4.18
C ARG A 182 -13.76 -22.18 -3.13
N SER A 183 -14.91 -21.67 -3.59
CA SER A 183 -16.12 -21.62 -2.78
C SER A 183 -16.54 -23.03 -2.42
N GLY A 184 -17.00 -23.22 -1.18
CA GLY A 184 -17.36 -24.53 -0.70
C GLY A 184 -17.86 -24.53 0.73
N VAL A 185 -18.20 -25.72 1.21
CA VAL A 185 -18.65 -25.94 2.59
C VAL A 185 -17.57 -26.71 3.34
N ILE A 186 -17.30 -26.33 4.59
CA ILE A 186 -16.38 -27.05 5.46
C ILE A 186 -16.99 -28.42 5.78
N ASP A 187 -16.29 -29.48 5.38
CA ASP A 187 -16.72 -30.87 5.60
C ASP A 187 -16.10 -31.43 6.89
N GLN A 188 -14.82 -31.14 7.11
CA GLN A 188 -14.09 -31.54 8.31
C GLN A 188 -13.16 -30.41 8.77
N ILE A 189 -13.12 -30.17 10.07
CA ILE A 189 -12.17 -29.26 10.71
C ILE A 189 -11.46 -29.99 11.84
N ASP A 190 -10.13 -29.95 11.81
CA ASP A 190 -9.30 -30.42 12.90
C ASP A 190 -8.13 -29.43 13.14
N ALA A 191 -7.35 -29.66 14.21
CA ALA A 191 -6.26 -28.76 14.58
C ALA A 191 -5.05 -28.80 13.61
N THR A 192 -5.07 -29.67 12.62
CA THR A 192 -3.96 -29.93 11.68
C THR A 192 -4.33 -29.73 10.21
N ARG A 193 -5.61 -29.76 9.87
CA ARG A 193 -6.13 -29.60 8.53
C ARG A 193 -7.60 -29.15 8.53
N VAL A 194 -7.96 -28.49 7.44
CA VAL A 194 -9.34 -28.11 7.11
C VAL A 194 -9.66 -28.72 5.76
N VAL A 195 -10.81 -29.39 5.67
CA VAL A 195 -11.30 -30.06 4.46
C VAL A 195 -12.53 -29.32 3.98
N ILE A 196 -12.47 -28.80 2.75
CA ILE A 196 -13.56 -28.04 2.12
C ILE A 196 -14.07 -28.83 0.92
N ARG A 197 -15.37 -29.09 0.89
CA ARG A 197 -16.08 -29.63 -0.26
C ARG A 197 -16.42 -28.48 -1.20
N ALA A 198 -15.82 -28.47 -2.39
CA ALA A 198 -16.00 -27.39 -3.35
C ALA A 198 -17.41 -27.42 -3.95
N THR A 199 -18.03 -26.25 -4.06
CA THR A 199 -19.34 -26.06 -4.73
C THR A 199 -19.20 -25.53 -6.16
N GLU A 200 -18.03 -24.97 -6.49
CA GLU A 200 -17.68 -24.42 -7.80
C GLU A 200 -16.54 -25.24 -8.45
N ASP A 201 -16.41 -25.15 -9.77
CA ASP A 201 -15.42 -25.90 -10.58
C ASP A 201 -15.43 -27.41 -10.30
N LEU A 202 -16.61 -28.01 -10.52
CA LEU A 202 -16.88 -29.45 -10.45
C LEU A 202 -16.37 -30.18 -11.71
N ASP A 203 -15.13 -29.92 -12.11
CA ASP A 203 -14.47 -30.69 -13.16
C ASP A 203 -14.38 -32.15 -12.69
N PRO A 204 -15.01 -33.12 -13.39
CA PRO A 204 -15.04 -34.51 -12.95
C PRO A 204 -13.66 -35.18 -12.96
N THR A 205 -12.65 -34.56 -13.57
CA THR A 205 -11.26 -35.05 -13.52
C THR A 205 -10.51 -34.64 -12.24
N LYS A 206 -11.04 -33.70 -11.45
CA LYS A 206 -10.39 -33.18 -10.24
C LYS A 206 -11.11 -33.66 -8.99
N SER A 207 -10.37 -33.74 -7.88
CA SER A 207 -10.97 -33.98 -6.56
C SER A 207 -11.96 -32.85 -6.23
N GLY A 208 -13.21 -33.22 -5.93
CA GLY A 208 -14.25 -32.29 -5.43
C GLY A 208 -14.00 -31.79 -4.01
N VAL A 209 -12.87 -32.16 -3.41
CA VAL A 209 -12.49 -31.80 -2.05
C VAL A 209 -11.10 -31.15 -2.05
N ASP A 210 -11.00 -30.00 -1.39
CA ASP A 210 -9.76 -29.30 -1.10
C ASP A 210 -9.32 -29.57 0.34
N ILE A 211 -8.06 -29.96 0.51
CA ILE A 211 -7.47 -30.23 1.83
C ILE A 211 -6.38 -29.19 2.10
N TYR A 212 -6.56 -28.41 3.17
CA TYR A 212 -5.62 -27.40 3.64
C TYR A 212 -4.94 -27.90 4.89
N ARG A 213 -3.61 -28.04 4.88
CA ARG A 213 -2.82 -28.45 6.06
C ARG A 213 -2.32 -27.23 6.81
N LEU A 214 -2.51 -27.23 8.13
CA LEU A 214 -2.08 -26.16 9.04
C LEU A 214 -0.64 -26.42 9.50
N MET A 215 0.16 -25.37 9.56
CA MET A 215 1.49 -25.42 10.17
C MET A 215 1.35 -25.29 11.69
N LYS A 216 1.96 -26.22 12.45
CA LYS A 216 1.86 -26.28 13.91
C LYS A 216 3.24 -26.19 14.54
N TYR A 217 3.40 -25.23 15.46
CA TYR A 217 4.57 -25.07 16.34
C TYR A 217 5.92 -25.21 15.61
N GLN A 218 6.05 -24.53 14.46
CA GLN A 218 7.30 -24.47 13.74
C GLN A 218 8.15 -23.30 14.25
N ARG A 219 9.46 -23.53 14.32
CA ARG A 219 10.42 -22.50 14.71
C ARG A 219 10.64 -21.52 13.55
N SER A 220 10.54 -20.23 13.83
CA SER A 220 10.92 -19.17 12.88
C SER A 220 12.42 -18.88 12.88
N ASN A 221 12.89 -18.08 11.92
CA ASN A 221 14.29 -17.63 11.85
C ASN A 221 14.70 -16.82 13.09
N GLN A 222 13.78 -16.03 13.65
CA GLN A 222 13.99 -15.22 14.86
C GLN A 222 13.73 -16.01 16.15
N SER A 223 13.54 -17.34 16.04
CA SER A 223 13.25 -18.22 17.18
C SER A 223 11.97 -17.88 17.96
N THR A 224 11.03 -17.19 17.32
CA THR A 224 9.62 -17.17 17.73
C THR A 224 8.92 -18.46 17.31
#